data_AF-A0ABD3XU63-F1
#
_entry.id   AF-A0ABD3XU63-F1
#
_cell.length_a   1.000
_cell.length_b   1.000
_cell.length_c   1.000
_cell.angle_alpha   90.00
_cell.angle_beta   90.00
_cell.angle_gamma   90.00
#
_symmetry.space_group_name_H-M   'P 1'
#
loop_
_entity.id
_entity.type
_entity.pdbx_description
1 polymer ?
#
loop_
_entity_poly.entity_id
_entity_poly.type
_entity_poly.pdbx_seq_one_letter_code
_entity_poly.pdbx_strand_id
1 'polypeptide(L)'
;KRPSIFGNFVRQIRRILISGGTNSDPRSPLTYDVQSQQEYRRERGRICLKEIRSYLRDKPTAVHLVDVDFAIDNSVLDSKLEELKKKIVEVASQQPYWGEQIPTRWFLLEQQLMRLRDAGVKVVSHNTVEHLNKEGTVRIEESEELDLFLRYLHETGTIIYFSIEVLRDNIMLDPKWMIDALKLLINAQPTLPVNTADNDTESSNRAASAAHSDITQKWSDFKEKGILTVELVDYIWTKERHPDLHKHKEHILMIMEQLNILARPRSFNEMGEK
;
A
#
# COMPACT_ATOMS: atom_id res chain seq x y z
N LYS A 1 3.09 10.85 21.31
CA LYS A 1 2.89 9.42 20.98
C LYS A 1 1.39 9.14 20.91
N ARG A 2 0.79 9.14 19.72
CA ARG A 2 -0.58 8.60 19.54
C ARG A 2 -0.42 7.12 19.18
N PRO A 3 -1.08 6.19 19.87
CA PRO A 3 -1.05 4.79 19.48
C PRO A 3 -1.67 4.63 18.08
N SER A 4 -1.07 3.77 17.25
CA SER A 4 -1.61 3.42 15.94
C SER A 4 -3.04 2.90 16.09
N ILE A 5 -4.01 3.73 15.67
CA ILE A 5 -5.45 3.42 15.66
C ILE A 5 -5.68 2.12 14.86
N PHE A 6 -4.90 1.93 13.80
CA PHE A 6 -4.94 0.75 12.94
C PHE A 6 -4.45 -0.52 13.67
N GLY A 7 -3.38 -0.42 14.45
CA GLY A 7 -2.83 -1.55 15.20
C GLY A 7 -3.75 -2.05 16.31
N ASN A 8 -4.53 -1.16 16.94
CA ASN A 8 -5.53 -1.54 17.93
C ASN A 8 -6.79 -2.14 17.28
N PHE A 9 -7.24 -1.58 16.16
CA PHE A 9 -8.38 -2.08 15.39
C PHE A 9 -8.15 -3.51 14.88
N VAL A 10 -6.98 -3.77 14.27
CA VAL A 10 -6.62 -5.11 13.77
C VAL A 10 -6.50 -6.13 14.92
N ARG A 11 -5.96 -5.74 16.09
CA ARG A 11 -5.90 -6.63 17.27
C ARG A 11 -7.29 -6.94 17.85
N GLN A 12 -8.20 -5.98 17.83
CA GLN A 12 -9.57 -6.15 18.32
C GLN A 12 -10.35 -7.11 17.41
N ILE A 13 -10.23 -6.95 16.08
CA ILE A 13 -10.79 -7.89 15.11
C ILE A 13 -10.20 -9.30 15.27
N ARG A 14 -8.88 -9.43 15.48
CA ARG A 14 -8.23 -10.74 15.71
C ARG A 14 -8.74 -11.43 16.97
N ARG A 15 -8.95 -10.71 18.08
CA ARG A 15 -9.54 -11.28 19.32
C ARG A 15 -10.98 -11.72 19.14
N ILE A 16 -11.77 -10.95 18.39
CA ILE A 16 -13.17 -11.25 18.05
C ILE A 16 -13.27 -12.50 17.17
N LEU A 17 -12.29 -12.75 16.30
CA LEU A 17 -12.25 -13.94 15.44
C LEU A 17 -11.71 -15.20 16.13
N ILE A 18 -10.80 -15.07 17.11
CA ILE A 18 -10.10 -16.22 17.73
C ILE A 18 -10.85 -16.80 18.95
N SER A 19 -11.74 -16.04 19.60
CA SER A 19 -12.46 -16.47 20.82
C SER A 19 -13.59 -17.49 20.58
N GLY A 20 -13.74 -18.03 19.36
CA GLY A 20 -14.84 -18.91 18.95
C GLY A 20 -14.60 -20.42 19.08
N GLY A 21 -13.48 -20.88 19.65
CA GLY A 21 -13.25 -22.29 19.96
C GLY A 21 -12.38 -22.37 21.21
N THR A 22 -12.62 -23.22 22.20
CA THR A 22 -13.34 -24.48 22.28
C THR A 22 -13.61 -24.75 23.77
N ASN A 23 -14.84 -25.13 24.15
CA ASN A 23 -15.05 -25.91 25.36
C ASN A 23 -16.28 -26.80 25.17
N SER A 24 -16.07 -28.06 24.77
CA SER A 24 -17.02 -29.15 24.97
C SER A 24 -16.38 -30.53 24.68
N ASP A 25 -16.90 -31.50 25.43
CA ASP A 25 -16.48 -32.87 25.72
C ASP A 25 -16.32 -33.81 24.49
N PRO A 26 -15.32 -34.72 24.40
CA PRO A 26 -14.94 -35.41 23.15
C PRO A 26 -15.77 -36.65 22.77
N ARG A 27 -16.96 -36.89 23.34
CA ARG A 27 -17.68 -38.18 23.14
C ARG A 27 -19.10 -38.12 22.57
N SER A 28 -19.54 -36.99 22.03
CA SER A 28 -20.82 -36.93 21.31
C SER A 28 -20.58 -36.81 19.80
N PRO A 29 -21.22 -37.64 18.96
CA PRO A 29 -21.15 -37.46 17.51
C PRO A 29 -21.88 -36.16 17.16
N LEU A 30 -21.11 -35.07 17.06
CA LEU A 30 -21.61 -33.78 16.64
C LEU A 30 -21.99 -33.87 15.15
N THR A 31 -23.28 -34.05 14.90
CA THR A 31 -23.89 -33.47 13.71
C THR A 31 -23.80 -31.95 13.86
N TYR A 32 -22.63 -31.41 13.52
CA TYR A 32 -22.40 -29.97 13.45
C TYR A 32 -23.32 -29.39 12.38
N ASP A 33 -24.42 -28.78 12.80
CA ASP A 33 -25.37 -28.14 11.90
C ASP A 33 -24.73 -26.89 11.26
N VAL A 34 -24.48 -26.99 9.95
CA VAL A 34 -23.89 -25.91 9.13
C VAL A 34 -24.78 -24.67 9.11
N GLN A 35 -26.11 -24.82 9.26
CA GLN A 35 -27.04 -23.69 9.30
C GLN A 35 -26.84 -22.85 10.57
N SER A 36 -26.70 -23.50 11.73
CA SER A 36 -26.39 -22.81 13.00
C SER A 36 -25.10 -21.96 12.94
N GLN A 37 -24.06 -22.42 12.22
CA GLN A 37 -22.83 -21.65 12.05
C GLN A 37 -22.99 -20.45 11.12
N GLN A 38 -23.77 -20.58 10.04
CA GLN A 38 -24.04 -19.48 9.12
C GLN A 38 -24.83 -18.36 9.80
N GLU A 39 -25.86 -18.71 10.58
CA GLU A 39 -26.64 -17.75 11.36
C GLU A 39 -25.77 -17.06 12.42
N TYR A 40 -24.93 -17.81 13.14
CA TYR A 40 -23.98 -17.25 14.10
C TYR A 40 -23.01 -16.25 13.45
N ARG A 41 -22.44 -16.58 12.29
CA ARG A 41 -21.54 -15.67 11.55
C ARG A 41 -22.25 -14.40 11.11
N ARG A 42 -23.50 -14.50 10.64
CA ARG A 42 -24.31 -13.35 10.24
C ARG A 42 -24.61 -12.43 11.42
N GLU A 43 -24.98 -12.99 12.56
CA GLU A 43 -25.27 -12.19 13.76
C GLU A 43 -24.01 -11.48 14.28
N ARG A 44 -22.87 -12.19 14.31
CA ARG A 44 -21.57 -11.58 14.63
C ARG A 44 -21.20 -10.45 13.68
N GLY A 45 -21.44 -10.63 12.39
CA GLY A 45 -21.25 -9.61 11.37
C GLY A 45 -22.11 -8.37 11.64
N ARG A 46 -23.39 -8.55 11.96
CA ARG A 46 -24.30 -7.44 12.31
C ARG A 46 -23.84 -6.67 13.55
N ILE A 47 -23.43 -7.37 14.61
CA ILE A 47 -22.91 -6.73 15.83
C ILE A 47 -21.67 -5.90 15.51
N CYS A 48 -20.71 -6.48 14.78
CA CYS A 48 -19.49 -5.79 14.37
C CYS A 48 -19.78 -4.53 13.54
N LEU A 49 -20.69 -4.61 12.56
CA LEU A 49 -21.10 -3.46 11.75
C LEU A 49 -21.73 -2.34 12.60
N LYS A 50 -22.56 -2.70 13.58
CA LYS A 50 -23.15 -1.74 14.52
C LYS A 50 -22.09 -1.02 15.35
N GLU A 51 -21.08 -1.74 15.84
CA GLU A 51 -19.96 -1.17 16.58
C GLU A 51 -19.12 -0.22 15.70
N ILE A 52 -18.79 -0.65 14.48
CA ILE A 52 -18.04 0.17 13.52
C ILE A 52 -18.81 1.46 13.19
N ARG A 53 -20.11 1.36 12.87
CA ARG A 53 -20.96 2.54 12.61
C ARG A 53 -21.02 3.47 13.82
N SER A 54 -21.18 2.92 15.02
CA SER A 54 -21.21 3.73 16.24
C SER A 54 -19.89 4.47 16.46
N TYR A 55 -18.75 3.83 16.19
CA TYR A 55 -17.43 4.44 16.32
C TYR A 55 -17.19 5.56 15.30
N LEU A 56 -17.65 5.35 14.06
CA LEU A 56 -17.43 6.28 12.96
C LEU A 56 -18.40 7.47 12.97
N ARG A 57 -19.53 7.38 13.67
CA ARG A 57 -20.60 8.39 13.69
C ARG A 57 -20.12 9.80 14.01
N ASP A 58 -19.22 9.94 14.98
CA ASP A 58 -18.71 11.25 15.43
C ASP A 58 -17.40 11.65 14.72
N LYS A 59 -17.01 10.94 13.66
CA LYS A 59 -15.79 11.19 12.89
C LYS A 59 -16.11 11.91 11.59
N PRO A 60 -15.17 12.71 11.04
CA PRO A 60 -15.34 13.30 9.71
C PRO A 60 -15.65 12.27 8.62
N THR A 61 -15.20 11.02 8.79
CA THR A 61 -15.48 9.90 7.88
C THR A 61 -16.94 9.45 7.85
N ALA A 62 -17.77 9.90 8.80
CA ALA A 62 -19.19 9.57 8.85
C ALA A 62 -19.93 9.97 7.56
N VAL A 63 -19.49 11.05 6.91
CA VAL A 63 -20.08 11.55 5.65
C VAL A 63 -19.97 10.57 4.49
N HIS A 64 -19.03 9.61 4.58
CA HIS A 64 -18.82 8.58 3.57
C HIS A 64 -19.53 7.26 3.90
N LEU A 65 -20.28 7.20 5.01
CA LEU A 65 -21.02 5.99 5.37
C LEU A 65 -22.32 5.89 4.57
N VAL A 66 -22.51 4.74 3.93
CA VAL A 66 -23.78 4.39 3.29
C VAL A 66 -24.70 3.77 4.33
N ASP A 67 -25.97 4.19 4.35
CA ASP A 67 -26.93 3.78 5.38
C ASP A 67 -27.34 2.30 5.35
N VAL A 68 -26.86 1.52 4.38
CA VAL A 68 -27.20 0.10 4.19
C VAL A 68 -26.04 -0.81 4.59
N ASP A 69 -26.34 -1.89 5.32
CA ASP A 69 -25.38 -2.92 5.72
C ASP A 69 -25.52 -4.17 4.84
N PHE A 70 -24.39 -4.65 4.30
CA PHE A 70 -24.32 -5.87 3.51
C PHE A 70 -23.53 -6.96 4.26
N ALA A 71 -24.22 -8.01 4.69
CA ALA A 71 -23.59 -9.22 5.23
C ALA A 71 -23.61 -10.30 4.14
N ILE A 72 -22.45 -10.51 3.50
CA ILE A 72 -22.28 -11.39 2.33
C ILE A 72 -21.38 -12.56 2.72
N ASP A 73 -21.78 -13.77 2.34
CA ASP A 73 -20.93 -14.95 2.43
C ASP A 73 -20.24 -15.24 1.10
N ASN A 74 -18.94 -14.91 1.01
CA ASN A 74 -18.14 -15.14 -0.20
C ASN A 74 -17.83 -16.63 -0.48
N SER A 75 -18.17 -17.54 0.43
CA SER A 75 -17.98 -18.99 0.21
C SER A 75 -19.11 -19.63 -0.59
N VAL A 76 -20.21 -18.91 -0.78
CA VAL A 76 -21.40 -19.36 -1.52
C VAL A 76 -21.81 -18.30 -2.54
N LEU A 77 -22.66 -18.68 -3.50
CA LEU A 77 -23.27 -17.74 -4.42
C LEU A 77 -24.40 -16.98 -3.70
N ASP A 78 -24.04 -16.00 -2.87
CA ASP A 78 -24.98 -15.20 -2.09
C ASP A 78 -25.68 -14.15 -2.98
N SER A 79 -27.01 -14.18 -3.02
CA SER A 79 -27.82 -13.23 -3.79
C SER A 79 -27.59 -11.77 -3.37
N LYS A 80 -27.14 -11.54 -2.13
CA LYS A 80 -26.81 -10.20 -1.63
C LYS A 80 -25.61 -9.57 -2.31
N LEU A 81 -24.76 -10.36 -2.98
CA LEU A 81 -23.66 -9.83 -3.77
C LEU A 81 -24.17 -8.95 -4.92
N GLU A 82 -25.27 -9.34 -5.56
CA GLU A 82 -25.88 -8.55 -6.63
C GLU A 82 -26.53 -7.27 -6.09
N GLU A 83 -27.09 -7.31 -4.88
CA GLU A 83 -27.58 -6.10 -4.19
C GLU A 83 -26.44 -5.12 -3.87
N LEU A 84 -25.31 -5.63 -3.38
CA LEU A 84 -24.12 -4.81 -3.12
C LEU A 84 -23.60 -4.18 -4.43
N LYS A 85 -23.47 -4.97 -5.51
CA LYS A 85 -23.03 -4.44 -6.82
C LYS A 85 -23.94 -3.31 -7.30
N LYS A 86 -25.26 -3.49 -7.21
CA LYS A 86 -26.23 -2.44 -7.57
C LYS A 86 -26.04 -1.20 -6.70
N LYS A 87 -25.84 -1.36 -5.38
CA LYS A 87 -25.64 -0.23 -4.48
C LYS A 87 -24.32 0.50 -4.76
N ILE A 88 -23.25 -0.21 -5.11
CA ILE A 88 -21.97 0.40 -5.52
C ILE A 88 -22.19 1.27 -6.76
N VAL A 89 -22.87 0.77 -7.78
CA VAL A 89 -23.17 1.55 -9.00
C VAL A 89 -24.05 2.76 -8.68
N GLU A 90 -25.08 2.59 -7.84
CA GLU A 90 -25.95 3.68 -7.40
C GLU A 90 -25.13 4.80 -6.71
N VAL A 91 -24.28 4.45 -5.74
CA VAL A 91 -23.45 5.42 -5.00
C VAL A 91 -22.38 6.06 -5.89
N ALA A 92 -21.77 5.29 -6.79
CA ALA A 92 -20.80 5.80 -7.75
C ALA A 92 -21.45 6.82 -8.71
N SER A 93 -22.68 6.56 -9.17
CA SER A 93 -23.42 7.46 -10.04
C SER A 93 -23.84 8.80 -9.41
N GLN A 94 -23.83 8.86 -8.07
CA GLN A 94 -24.13 10.08 -7.30
C GLN A 94 -22.89 10.96 -7.07
N GLN A 95 -21.69 10.49 -7.45
CA GLN A 95 -20.48 11.28 -7.25
C GLN A 95 -20.48 12.51 -8.17
N PRO A 96 -20.00 13.68 -7.72
CA PRO A 96 -20.05 14.92 -8.51
C PRO A 96 -19.35 14.84 -9.87
N TYR A 97 -18.28 14.05 -9.94
CA TYR A 97 -17.48 13.83 -11.14
C TYR A 97 -18.05 12.74 -12.06
N TRP A 98 -19.17 12.10 -11.70
CA TRP A 98 -19.76 11.06 -12.53
C TRP A 98 -20.30 11.64 -13.85
N GLY A 99 -19.83 11.12 -14.97
CA GLY A 99 -20.20 11.60 -16.31
C GLY A 99 -19.48 12.87 -16.75
N GLU A 100 -18.53 13.37 -15.95
CA GLU A 100 -17.65 14.46 -16.33
C GLU A 100 -16.88 14.10 -17.61
N GLN A 101 -16.82 15.05 -18.54
CA GLN A 101 -16.16 14.87 -19.82
C GLN A 101 -14.67 15.18 -19.67
N ILE A 102 -13.82 14.21 -19.98
CA ILE A 102 -12.38 14.41 -20.04
C ILE A 102 -11.95 14.72 -21.49
N PRO A 103 -10.94 15.58 -21.70
CA PRO A 103 -10.43 15.85 -23.04
C PRO A 103 -9.93 14.58 -23.74
N THR A 104 -10.33 14.35 -24.99
CA THR A 104 -9.88 13.18 -25.77
C THR A 104 -8.35 13.08 -25.87
N ARG A 105 -7.66 14.23 -25.87
CA ARG A 105 -6.20 14.30 -25.92
C ARG A 105 -5.54 13.68 -24.66
N TRP A 106 -6.18 13.80 -23.49
CA TRP A 106 -5.72 13.17 -22.25
C TRP A 106 -5.80 11.65 -22.37
N PHE A 107 -6.93 11.13 -22.84
CA PHE A 107 -7.12 9.69 -23.03
C PHE A 107 -6.10 9.08 -24.01
N LEU A 108 -5.79 9.78 -25.10
CA LEU A 108 -4.80 9.32 -26.08
C LEU A 108 -3.40 9.26 -25.48
N LEU A 109 -3.00 10.29 -24.72
CA LEU A 109 -1.70 10.32 -24.05
C LEU A 109 -1.62 9.27 -22.93
N GLU A 110 -2.68 9.12 -22.14
CA GLU A 110 -2.81 8.07 -21.13
C GLU A 110 -2.58 6.69 -21.75
N GLN A 111 -3.22 6.38 -22.89
CA GLN A 111 -2.98 5.12 -23.59
C GLN A 111 -1.51 4.88 -23.94
N GLN A 112 -0.78 5.92 -24.37
CA GLN A 112 0.66 5.77 -24.66
C GLN A 112 1.45 5.45 -23.39
N LEU A 113 1.15 6.13 -22.27
CA LEU A 113 1.77 5.83 -20.97
C LEU A 113 1.45 4.39 -20.52
N MET A 114 0.21 3.93 -20.71
CA MET A 114 -0.20 2.57 -20.36
C MET A 114 0.56 1.53 -21.20
N ARG A 115 0.79 1.78 -22.50
CA ARG A 115 1.62 0.90 -23.34
C ARG A 115 3.06 0.78 -22.82
N LEU A 116 3.66 1.87 -22.36
CA LEU A 116 4.99 1.84 -21.75
C LEU A 116 5.00 1.03 -20.45
N ARG A 117 3.98 1.23 -19.60
CA ARG A 117 3.81 0.44 -18.38
C ARG A 117 3.69 -1.05 -18.69
N ASP A 118 2.87 -1.40 -19.68
CA ASP A 118 2.63 -2.78 -20.09
C ASP A 118 3.88 -3.41 -20.75
N ALA A 119 4.75 -2.60 -21.37
CA ALA A 119 6.08 -3.00 -21.81
C ALA A 119 7.11 -3.13 -20.68
N GLY A 120 6.71 -2.90 -19.42
CA GLY A 120 7.54 -3.07 -18.23
C GLY A 120 8.20 -1.80 -17.70
N VAL A 121 7.99 -0.65 -18.33
CA VAL A 121 8.55 0.63 -17.87
C VAL A 121 7.87 1.06 -16.56
N LYS A 122 8.67 1.23 -15.50
CA LYS A 122 8.16 1.59 -14.17
C LYS A 122 8.12 3.09 -13.90
N VAL A 123 9.12 3.80 -14.40
CA VAL A 123 9.31 5.24 -14.20
C VAL A 123 9.69 5.87 -15.52
N VAL A 124 9.11 7.03 -15.84
CA VAL A 124 9.45 7.84 -17.00
C VAL A 124 9.78 9.26 -16.57
N SER A 125 10.60 9.95 -17.37
CA SER A 125 10.89 11.35 -17.10
C SER A 125 9.76 12.28 -17.56
N HIS A 126 9.65 13.49 -17.00
CA HIS A 126 8.71 14.49 -17.49
C HIS A 126 8.97 14.81 -18.97
N ASN A 127 10.24 14.93 -19.36
CA ASN A 127 10.64 15.11 -20.75
C ASN A 127 10.14 13.97 -21.65
N THR A 128 10.16 12.73 -21.18
CA THR A 128 9.63 11.58 -21.95
C THR A 128 8.14 11.76 -22.21
N VAL A 129 7.37 12.20 -21.21
CA VAL A 129 5.93 12.48 -21.37
C VAL A 129 5.70 13.62 -22.36
N GLU A 130 6.49 14.68 -22.30
CA GLU A 130 6.41 15.76 -23.29
C GLU A 130 6.73 15.28 -24.71
N HIS A 131 7.72 14.41 -24.87
CA HIS A 131 8.05 13.81 -26.16
C HIS A 131 6.89 12.97 -26.69
N LEU A 132 6.30 12.10 -25.86
CA LEU A 132 5.13 11.30 -26.24
C LEU A 132 3.93 12.18 -26.63
N ASN A 133 3.70 13.27 -25.89
CA ASN A 133 2.67 14.24 -26.20
C ASN A 133 2.95 14.94 -27.56
N LYS A 134 4.20 15.28 -27.86
CA LYS A 134 4.61 15.86 -29.16
C LYS A 134 4.51 14.87 -30.33
N GLU A 135 4.72 13.59 -30.10
CA GLU A 135 4.56 12.57 -31.15
C GLU A 135 3.10 12.22 -31.44
N GLY A 136 2.20 12.50 -30.49
CA GLY A 136 0.76 12.29 -30.62
C GLY A 136 0.12 13.10 -31.76
N THR A 137 -0.96 12.54 -32.31
CA THR A 137 -1.80 13.18 -33.33
C THR A 137 -2.63 14.35 -32.77
N VAL A 138 -3.02 14.26 -31.49
CA VAL A 138 -3.71 15.32 -30.75
C VAL A 138 -2.89 15.58 -29.49
N ARG A 139 -2.42 16.82 -29.34
CA ARG A 139 -1.44 17.20 -28.32
C ARG A 139 -2.06 18.10 -27.28
N ILE A 140 -1.53 18.02 -26.07
CA ILE A 140 -1.69 19.03 -25.02
C ILE A 140 -0.72 20.17 -25.33
N GLU A 141 -1.23 21.38 -25.60
CA GLU A 141 -0.39 22.52 -26.03
C GLU A 141 0.20 23.26 -24.84
N GLU A 142 -0.59 23.41 -23.78
CA GLU A 142 -0.22 24.18 -22.60
C GLU A 142 0.48 23.30 -21.57
N SER A 143 1.61 23.77 -21.03
CA SER A 143 2.35 23.06 -19.98
C SER A 143 1.51 22.88 -18.71
N GLU A 144 0.67 23.86 -18.38
CA GLU A 144 -0.25 23.80 -17.24
C GLU A 144 -1.31 22.71 -17.42
N GLU A 145 -1.84 22.53 -18.64
CA GLU A 145 -2.77 21.45 -18.96
C GLU A 145 -2.10 20.08 -18.83
N LEU A 146 -0.82 19.96 -19.23
CA LEU A 146 -0.07 18.71 -19.10
C LEU A 146 0.15 18.33 -17.63
N ASP A 147 0.49 19.31 -16.80
CA ASP A 147 0.62 19.14 -15.35
C ASP A 147 -0.71 18.73 -14.72
N LEU A 148 -1.82 19.38 -15.12
CA LEU A 148 -3.17 19.03 -14.68
C LEU A 148 -3.55 17.60 -15.07
N PHE A 149 -3.23 17.17 -16.30
CA PHE A 149 -3.42 15.80 -16.76
C PHE A 149 -2.67 14.79 -15.88
N LEU A 150 -1.41 15.06 -15.55
CA LEU A 150 -0.61 14.18 -14.70
C LEU A 150 -1.17 14.11 -13.27
N ARG A 151 -1.65 15.23 -12.73
CA ARG A 151 -2.35 15.25 -11.42
C ARG A 151 -3.65 14.45 -11.46
N TYR A 152 -4.43 14.57 -12.53
CA TYR A 152 -5.64 13.76 -12.72
C TYR A 152 -5.32 12.26 -12.71
N LEU A 153 -4.27 11.82 -13.42
CA LEU A 153 -3.84 10.42 -13.40
C LEU A 153 -3.31 9.97 -12.02
N HIS A 154 -2.75 10.90 -11.25
CA HIS A 154 -2.33 10.63 -9.86
C HIS A 154 -3.53 10.45 -8.92
N GLU A 155 -4.52 11.32 -9.01
CA GLU A 155 -5.73 11.28 -8.18
C GLU A 155 -6.59 10.05 -8.46
N THR A 156 -6.64 9.61 -9.71
CA THR A 156 -7.31 8.35 -10.10
C THR A 156 -6.50 7.10 -9.75
N GLY A 157 -5.25 7.26 -9.30
CA GLY A 157 -4.37 6.15 -8.94
C GLY A 157 -3.80 5.38 -10.13
N THR A 158 -3.90 5.93 -11.35
CA THR A 158 -3.32 5.34 -12.56
C THR A 158 -1.79 5.43 -12.56
N ILE A 159 -1.24 6.54 -12.06
CA ILE A 159 0.20 6.79 -11.88
C ILE A 159 0.49 7.38 -10.49
N ILE A 160 1.76 7.51 -10.12
CA ILE A 160 2.19 8.34 -9.00
C ILE A 160 2.99 9.53 -9.54
N TYR A 161 2.50 10.73 -9.26
CA TYR A 161 3.10 11.98 -9.70
C TYR A 161 2.97 13.04 -8.60
N PHE A 162 4.04 13.78 -8.36
CA PHE A 162 4.05 14.93 -7.46
C PHE A 162 4.61 16.13 -8.22
N SER A 163 3.87 17.24 -8.26
CA SER A 163 4.27 18.48 -8.94
C SER A 163 5.35 19.28 -8.18
N ILE A 164 6.03 18.66 -7.21
CA ILE A 164 7.10 19.25 -6.39
C ILE A 164 8.41 19.10 -7.15
N GLU A 165 9.24 20.15 -7.23
CA GLU A 165 10.45 20.20 -8.07
C GLU A 165 11.31 18.93 -8.03
N VAL A 166 11.58 18.38 -6.84
CA VAL A 166 12.47 17.22 -6.68
C VAL A 166 11.85 15.90 -7.19
N LEU A 167 10.51 15.83 -7.29
CA LEU A 167 9.77 14.65 -7.74
C LEU A 167 9.16 14.81 -9.13
N ARG A 168 9.04 16.05 -9.62
CA ARG A 168 8.30 16.38 -10.84
C ARG A 168 8.84 15.65 -12.06
N ASP A 169 10.16 15.48 -12.13
CA ASP A 169 10.78 14.83 -13.27
C ASP A 169 10.58 13.31 -13.28
N ASN A 170 10.32 12.66 -12.14
CA ASN A 170 10.20 11.20 -12.10
C ASN A 170 8.73 10.77 -11.92
N ILE A 171 8.10 10.34 -13.01
CA ILE A 171 6.71 9.92 -13.02
C ILE A 171 6.66 8.40 -12.94
N MET A 172 6.05 7.86 -11.88
CA MET A 172 5.95 6.41 -11.71
C MET A 172 4.66 5.89 -12.36
N LEU A 173 4.82 5.10 -13.41
CA LEU A 173 3.72 4.54 -14.22
C LEU A 173 3.06 3.32 -13.58
N ASP A 174 3.75 2.66 -12.65
CA ASP A 174 3.26 1.43 -12.01
C ASP A 174 3.13 1.63 -10.49
N PRO A 175 1.96 2.09 -10.00
CA PRO A 175 1.69 2.22 -8.57
C PRO A 175 1.77 0.90 -7.80
N LYS A 176 1.54 -0.25 -8.46
CA LYS A 176 1.66 -1.56 -7.81
C LYS A 176 3.12 -1.85 -7.46
N TRP A 177 4.05 -1.42 -8.30
CA TRP A 177 5.47 -1.54 -8.03
C TRP A 177 5.90 -0.79 -6.76
N MET A 178 5.34 0.41 -6.52
CA MET A 178 5.50 1.14 -5.26
C MET A 178 5.00 0.35 -4.06
N ILE A 179 3.82 -0.25 -4.19
CA ILE A 179 3.21 -1.08 -3.13
C ILE A 179 4.10 -2.29 -2.84
N ASP A 180 4.68 -2.90 -3.86
CA ASP A 180 5.56 -4.05 -3.68
C ASP A 180 6.87 -3.65 -2.97
N ALA A 181 7.47 -2.51 -3.33
CA ALA A 181 8.61 -1.93 -2.60
C ALA A 181 8.29 -1.73 -1.11
N LEU A 182 7.10 -1.22 -0.82
CA LEU A 182 6.60 -1.02 0.54
C LEU A 182 6.40 -2.34 1.29
N LYS A 183 5.77 -3.33 0.65
CA LYS A 183 5.55 -4.66 1.23
C LYS A 183 6.88 -5.30 1.60
N LEU A 184 7.92 -5.14 0.79
CA LEU A 184 9.24 -5.69 1.10
C LEU A 184 9.80 -5.09 2.38
N LEU A 185 9.65 -3.78 2.61
CA LEU A 185 10.10 -3.11 3.83
C LEU A 185 9.26 -3.48 5.07
N ILE A 186 7.94 -3.58 4.92
CA ILE A 186 7.03 -3.86 6.05
C ILE A 186 7.09 -5.34 6.44
N ASN A 187 7.16 -6.25 5.47
CA ASN A 187 7.25 -7.69 5.71
C ASN A 187 8.69 -8.16 5.90
N ALA A 188 9.65 -7.24 5.86
CA ALA A 188 11.06 -7.54 6.00
C ALA A 188 11.30 -8.25 7.34
N GLN A 189 11.78 -9.49 7.28
CA GLN A 189 12.20 -10.22 8.46
C GLN A 189 13.73 -10.37 8.45
N PRO A 190 14.37 -10.27 9.62
CA PRO A 190 15.78 -10.57 9.75
C PRO A 190 15.94 -12.06 9.45
N THR A 191 16.41 -12.36 8.25
CA THR A 191 16.97 -13.66 7.97
C THR A 191 18.36 -13.64 8.55
N LEU A 192 18.54 -14.36 9.66
CA LEU A 192 19.88 -14.78 10.04
C LEU A 192 20.43 -15.56 8.83
N PRO A 193 21.56 -15.16 8.23
CA PRO A 193 22.19 -16.02 7.25
C PRO A 193 22.51 -17.34 7.94
N VAL A 194 21.98 -18.44 7.39
CA VAL A 194 22.45 -19.77 7.77
C VAL A 194 23.93 -19.79 7.42
N ASN A 195 24.78 -19.99 8.41
CA ASN A 195 26.16 -20.35 8.19
C ASN A 195 26.16 -21.66 7.40
N THR A 196 26.20 -21.60 6.07
CA THR A 196 26.77 -22.71 5.29
C THR A 196 28.26 -22.66 5.60
N ALA A 197 28.61 -23.31 6.70
CA ALA A 197 29.96 -23.63 7.07
C ALA A 197 30.50 -24.62 6.03
N ASP A 198 30.93 -24.09 4.89
CA ASP A 198 31.93 -24.74 4.08
C ASP A 198 33.22 -23.94 4.24
N ASN A 199 34.25 -24.68 4.61
CA ASN A 199 35.45 -24.22 5.26
C ASN A 199 36.35 -23.35 4.36
N ASP A 200 37.32 -22.73 5.03
CA ASP A 200 38.56 -22.16 4.48
C ASP A 200 38.48 -20.69 4.02
N THR A 201 38.64 -19.75 4.97
CA THR A 201 39.59 -18.60 4.91
C THR A 201 39.43 -17.71 6.17
N GLU A 202 40.30 -17.88 7.17
CA GLU A 202 40.19 -17.21 8.49
C GLU A 202 40.39 -15.68 8.49
N SER A 203 40.96 -15.08 7.44
CA SER A 203 41.18 -13.61 7.39
C SER A 203 40.00 -12.80 6.84
N SER A 204 39.09 -13.41 6.06
CA SER A 204 37.88 -12.74 5.55
C SER A 204 36.72 -12.75 6.56
N ASN A 205 36.81 -13.60 7.59
CA ASN A 205 35.72 -13.85 8.54
C ASN A 205 35.51 -12.73 9.57
N ARG A 206 36.51 -11.88 9.85
CA ARG A 206 36.35 -10.76 10.80
C ARG A 206 35.55 -9.60 10.24
N ALA A 207 35.82 -9.21 8.99
CA ALA A 207 35.08 -8.14 8.32
C ALA A 207 33.64 -8.57 8.01
N ALA A 208 33.45 -9.82 7.58
CA ALA A 208 32.13 -10.42 7.47
C ALA A 208 31.42 -10.41 8.83
N SER A 209 32.00 -10.98 9.89
CA SER A 209 31.43 -10.97 11.24
C SER A 209 31.03 -9.57 11.75
N ALA A 210 31.89 -8.55 11.52
CA ALA A 210 31.59 -7.17 11.91
C ALA A 210 30.44 -6.55 11.11
N ALA A 211 30.41 -6.74 9.78
CA ALA A 211 29.30 -6.29 8.93
C ALA A 211 27.98 -7.03 9.26
N HIS A 212 28.07 -8.31 9.68
CA HIS A 212 26.94 -9.11 10.13
C HIS A 212 26.39 -8.62 11.48
N SER A 213 27.26 -8.23 12.41
CA SER A 213 26.87 -7.61 13.68
C SER A 213 26.16 -6.26 13.44
N ASP A 214 26.71 -5.44 12.54
CA ASP A 214 26.18 -4.11 12.22
C ASP A 214 24.78 -4.16 11.57
N ILE A 215 24.57 -5.04 10.57
CA ILE A 215 23.23 -5.20 9.97
C ILE A 215 22.23 -5.77 10.98
N THR A 216 22.66 -6.65 11.88
CA THR A 216 21.81 -7.22 12.94
C THR A 216 21.36 -6.13 13.92
N GLN A 217 22.26 -5.21 14.28
CA GLN A 217 21.92 -4.05 15.11
C GLN A 217 20.91 -3.13 14.41
N LYS A 218 21.13 -2.81 13.12
CA LYS A 218 20.20 -2.01 12.31
C LYS A 218 18.81 -2.65 12.22
N TRP A 219 18.72 -3.98 12.11
CA TRP A 219 17.46 -4.72 12.17
C TRP A 219 16.76 -4.59 13.53
N SER A 220 17.52 -4.63 14.63
CA SER A 220 16.98 -4.42 15.98
C SER A 220 16.40 -3.02 16.11
N ASP A 221 17.13 -1.99 15.67
CA ASP A 221 16.68 -0.60 15.71
C ASP A 221 15.45 -0.37 14.84
N PHE A 222 15.35 -1.02 13.68
CA PHE A 222 14.15 -0.97 12.84
C PHE A 222 12.93 -1.58 13.54
N LYS A 223 13.06 -2.77 14.15
CA LYS A 223 11.94 -3.44 14.81
C LYS A 223 11.48 -2.74 16.09
N GLU A 224 12.42 -2.29 16.92
CA GLU A 224 12.12 -1.76 18.24
C GLU A 224 11.80 -0.27 18.20
N LYS A 225 12.52 0.49 17.37
CA LYS A 225 12.45 1.95 17.34
C LYS A 225 11.85 2.50 16.05
N GLY A 226 11.64 1.67 15.02
CA GLY A 226 11.17 2.11 13.72
C GLY A 226 12.21 2.87 12.91
N ILE A 227 13.51 2.71 13.22
CA ILE A 227 14.59 3.41 12.53
C ILE A 227 15.00 2.61 11.30
N LEU A 228 14.73 3.16 10.12
CA LEU A 228 15.11 2.56 8.85
C LEU A 228 16.36 3.26 8.30
N THR A 229 17.51 2.57 8.29
CA THR A 229 18.73 3.10 7.67
C THR A 229 18.78 2.79 6.18
N VAL A 230 19.50 3.61 5.41
CA VAL A 230 19.67 3.39 3.96
C VAL A 230 20.35 2.04 3.67
N GLU A 231 21.32 1.62 4.50
CA GLU A 231 21.99 0.34 4.29
C GLU A 231 21.06 -0.85 4.56
N LEU A 232 20.11 -0.70 5.48
CA LEU A 232 19.10 -1.72 5.73
C LEU A 232 18.12 -1.82 4.56
N VAL A 233 17.73 -0.69 3.95
CA VAL A 233 16.94 -0.68 2.70
C VAL A 233 17.68 -1.42 1.59
N ASP A 234 18.95 -1.11 1.39
CA ASP A 234 19.80 -1.77 0.38
C ASP A 234 19.88 -3.28 0.64
N TYR A 235 20.09 -3.68 1.89
CA TYR A 235 20.10 -5.09 2.28
C TYR A 235 18.78 -5.80 1.95
N ILE A 236 17.65 -5.21 2.35
CA ILE A 236 16.31 -5.78 2.14
C ILE A 236 16.02 -5.95 0.65
N TRP A 237 16.22 -4.91 -0.15
CA TRP A 237 15.90 -4.98 -1.58
C TRP A 237 16.88 -5.84 -2.38
N THR A 238 18.15 -5.96 -1.95
CA THR A 238 19.15 -6.79 -2.67
C THR A 238 18.82 -8.27 -2.53
N LYS A 239 18.45 -8.66 -1.31
CA LYS A 239 18.11 -10.04 -0.98
C LYS A 239 16.91 -10.55 -1.78
N GLU A 240 15.92 -9.69 -2.00
CA GLU A 240 14.66 -10.04 -2.67
C GLU A 240 14.76 -9.95 -4.21
N ARG A 241 15.97 -9.73 -4.77
CA ARG A 241 16.28 -9.75 -6.21
C ARG A 241 15.45 -8.79 -7.06
N HIS A 242 15.29 -7.55 -6.61
CA HIS A 242 14.60 -6.50 -7.37
C HIS A 242 15.57 -5.40 -7.85
N PRO A 243 16.37 -5.63 -8.90
CA PRO A 243 17.42 -4.70 -9.34
C PRO A 243 16.88 -3.31 -9.73
N ASP A 244 15.65 -3.26 -10.25
CA ASP A 244 15.02 -2.00 -10.65
C ASP A 244 14.66 -1.11 -9.44
N LEU A 245 14.44 -1.69 -8.25
CA LEU A 245 14.15 -0.90 -7.04
C LEU A 245 15.38 -0.10 -6.61
N HIS A 246 16.58 -0.67 -6.68
CA HIS A 246 17.81 0.06 -6.38
C HIS A 246 18.03 1.23 -7.33
N LYS A 247 17.77 1.02 -8.63
CA LYS A 247 17.91 2.06 -9.65
C LYS A 247 17.07 3.31 -9.33
N HIS A 248 15.90 3.14 -8.73
CA HIS A 248 15.00 4.24 -8.38
C HIS A 248 14.86 4.44 -6.86
N LYS A 249 15.83 3.98 -6.06
CA LYS A 249 15.74 3.97 -4.58
C LYS A 249 15.41 5.33 -4.00
N GLU A 250 16.17 6.35 -4.37
CA GLU A 250 15.99 7.70 -3.84
C GLU A 250 14.58 8.22 -4.13
N HIS A 251 14.13 8.05 -5.37
CA HIS A 251 12.80 8.45 -5.80
C HIS A 251 11.69 7.73 -5.02
N ILE A 252 11.81 6.40 -4.84
CA ILE A 252 10.86 5.60 -4.05
C ILE A 252 10.81 6.07 -2.60
N LEU A 253 11.97 6.28 -1.96
CA LEU A 253 12.04 6.73 -0.57
C LEU A 253 11.43 8.13 -0.40
N MET A 254 11.66 9.03 -1.36
CA MET A 254 11.04 10.35 -1.37
C MET A 254 9.52 10.28 -1.55
N ILE A 255 9.01 9.41 -2.41
CA ILE A 255 7.56 9.16 -2.51
C ILE A 255 7.02 8.63 -1.17
N MET A 256 7.70 7.67 -0.53
CA MET A 256 7.28 7.16 0.77
C MET A 256 7.25 8.26 1.84
N GLU A 257 8.17 9.21 1.78
CA GLU A 257 8.18 10.39 2.64
C GLU A 257 6.98 11.31 2.36
N GLN A 258 6.68 11.62 1.10
CA GLN A 258 5.50 12.43 0.72
C GLN A 258 4.18 11.75 1.12
N LEU A 259 4.12 10.42 1.04
CA LEU A 259 2.97 9.64 1.49
C LEU A 259 2.90 9.48 3.01
N ASN A 260 3.80 10.12 3.77
CA ASN A 260 3.89 10.06 5.24
C ASN A 260 4.07 8.63 5.79
N ILE A 261 4.67 7.75 4.99
CA ILE A 261 5.03 6.39 5.38
C ILE A 261 6.37 6.42 6.11
N LEU A 262 7.33 7.14 5.53
CA LEU A 262 8.63 7.41 6.13
C LEU A 262 8.66 8.85 6.62
N ALA A 263 9.48 9.10 7.64
CA ALA A 263 9.79 10.45 8.09
C ALA A 263 11.30 10.55 8.21
N ARG A 264 11.88 11.63 7.68
CA ARG A 264 13.27 11.94 7.99
C ARG A 264 13.38 12.18 9.50
N PRO A 265 14.43 11.65 10.14
CA PRO A 265 14.74 12.08 11.50
C PRO A 265 14.87 13.59 11.47
N ARG A 266 14.24 14.28 12.42
CA ARG A 266 14.51 15.70 12.63
C ARG A 266 16.01 15.78 12.88
N SER A 267 16.77 16.34 11.95
CA SER A 267 18.09 16.81 12.30
C SER A 267 17.83 17.83 13.40
N PHE A 268 18.27 17.52 14.61
CA PHE A 268 18.57 18.60 15.53
C PHE A 268 19.70 19.34 14.83
N ASN A 269 19.34 20.35 14.04
CA ASN A 269 20.30 21.37 13.71
C ASN A 269 20.79 21.87 15.07
N GLU A 270 22.09 21.83 15.30
CA GLU A 270 22.73 22.30 16.53
C GLU A 270 22.46 23.80 16.80
N MET A 271 21.64 24.46 15.97
CA MET A 271 21.07 25.78 16.16
C MET A 271 19.54 25.66 16.21
N GLY A 272 19.01 25.21 17.34
CA GLY A 272 17.59 24.92 17.50
C GLY A 272 16.68 26.08 17.11
N GLU A 273 15.97 25.94 15.99
CA GLU A 273 14.72 26.65 15.71
C GLU A 273 13.73 25.68 15.05
N LYS A 274 12.44 25.88 15.37
CA LYS A 274 11.33 24.96 15.12
C LYS A 274 10.84 24.96 13.69
#